data_AF-A0A8C7HKS8-F1
#
_entry.id   AF-A0A8C7HKS8-F1
#
_cell.length_a   1.000
_cell.length_b   1.000
_cell.length_c   1.000
_cell.angle_alpha   90.00
_cell.angle_beta   90.00
_cell.angle_gamma   90.00
#
_symmetry.space_group_name_H-M   'P 1'
#
loop_
_entity.id
_entity.type
_entity.pdbx_description
1 polymer ?
#
loop_
_entity_poly.entity_id
_entity_poly.type
_entity_poly.pdbx_seq_one_letter_code
_entity_poly.pdbx_strand_id
1 'polypeptide(L)'
;GEQSSLLRPRQPGEGSSLLRPRQPGEGSSLLRQPGEGSSLLRPRQPGEGSSLLRPRQSGEGSSLLRPRQPGEESSLLRPRQPGEGSSLLRPRQPGEESSLLRPRQPGEESSLLRPRQPGEGSSLLRPRQPGEGSSLLRPRQPGEGRSLLRPRQPGEGISLLRPRQPGEESSLLRPRQPGEGSSLLRPRQPGEGSSLLRPRQPGEGSSLLRPRQPGEGSSLLRQPGEGSSLLRQPGEGSSLLRPRQPGEGEVLDNQVRGVPY
;
A
#
# COMPACT_ATOMS: atom_id res chain seq x y z
N GLY A 1 -23.46 -5.70 -19.12
CA GLY A 1 -24.20 -4.44 -18.96
C GLY A 1 -23.78 -3.82 -17.65
N GLU A 2 -23.13 -2.65 -17.67
CA GLU A 2 -22.56 -2.02 -16.47
C GLU A 2 -23.66 -1.57 -15.49
N GLN A 3 -23.82 -2.26 -14.36
CA GLN A 3 -24.67 -1.78 -13.28
C GLN A 3 -23.88 -0.78 -12.42
N SER A 4 -24.13 0.51 -12.65
CA SER A 4 -23.62 1.61 -11.83
C SER A 4 -24.59 1.89 -10.69
N SER A 5 -24.34 1.31 -9.52
CA SER A 5 -25.18 1.54 -8.34
C SER A 5 -24.56 2.59 -7.42
N LEU A 6 -25.16 3.78 -7.45
CA LEU A 6 -24.85 4.84 -6.51
C LEU A 6 -25.59 4.59 -5.18
N LEU A 7 -25.06 3.74 -4.31
CA LEU A 7 -25.55 3.69 -2.92
C LEU A 7 -25.12 4.96 -2.18
N ARG A 8 -26.06 5.88 -2.00
CA ARG A 8 -25.86 7.17 -1.35
C ARG A 8 -26.58 7.22 0.01
N PRO A 9 -26.17 6.44 1.02
CA PRO A 9 -26.65 6.64 2.38
C PRO A 9 -26.07 7.97 2.91
N ARG A 10 -26.78 9.07 2.67
CA ARG A 10 -26.54 10.35 3.33
C ARG A 10 -27.14 10.22 4.74
N GLN A 11 -26.28 9.99 5.73
CA GLN A 11 -26.60 10.24 7.13
C GLN A 11 -25.67 11.36 7.57
N PRO A 12 -26.05 12.64 7.37
CA PRO A 12 -25.39 13.74 8.07
C PRO A 12 -25.86 13.67 9.53
N GLY A 13 -24.95 13.39 10.46
CA GLY A 13 -25.26 13.38 11.87
C GLY A 13 -24.10 12.88 12.71
N GLU A 14 -23.91 13.52 13.86
CA GLU A 14 -23.10 13.01 14.96
C GLU A 14 -23.59 11.60 15.33
N GLY A 15 -22.69 10.61 15.37
CA GLY A 15 -23.05 9.29 15.85
C GLY A 15 -22.26 8.11 15.28
N SER A 16 -22.73 6.90 15.60
CA SER A 16 -22.17 5.65 15.09
C SER A 16 -22.94 5.15 13.88
N SER A 17 -22.29 4.98 12.73
CA SER A 17 -22.94 4.48 11.51
C SER A 17 -22.39 3.11 11.06
N LEU A 18 -23.28 2.21 10.63
CA LEU A 18 -22.94 0.89 10.12
C LEU A 18 -23.58 0.65 8.75
N LEU A 19 -22.75 0.37 7.74
CA LEU A 19 -23.19 0.12 6.37
C LEU A 19 -22.58 -1.18 5.82
N ARG A 20 -23.44 -2.02 5.21
CA ARG A 20 -23.07 -3.33 4.64
C ARG A 20 -23.61 -3.53 3.22
N PRO A 21 -23.25 -2.65 2.25
CA PRO A 21 -23.77 -2.78 0.89
C PRO A 21 -23.25 -4.05 0.23
N ARG A 22 -24.11 -4.73 -0.53
CA ARG A 22 -23.77 -5.91 -1.31
C ARG A 22 -24.13 -5.67 -2.77
N GLN A 23 -23.18 -5.89 -3.67
CA GLN A 23 -23.35 -5.69 -5.12
C GLN A 23 -22.80 -6.91 -5.85
N PRO A 24 -23.65 -7.85 -6.31
CA PRO A 24 -23.19 -8.97 -7.12
C PRO A 24 -22.91 -8.55 -8.56
N GLY A 25 -21.89 -9.17 -9.20
CA GLY A 25 -21.55 -8.98 -10.61
C GLY A 25 -20.64 -7.79 -10.93
N GLU A 26 -20.44 -7.53 -12.22
CA GLU A 26 -19.66 -6.40 -12.72
C GLU A 26 -20.29 -5.05 -12.34
N GLY A 27 -19.49 -4.11 -11.84
CA GLY A 27 -20.01 -2.80 -11.53
C GLY A 27 -19.13 -1.88 -10.71
N SER A 28 -19.56 -0.61 -10.70
CA SER A 28 -18.91 0.48 -9.98
C SER A 28 -19.76 0.95 -8.79
N SER A 29 -19.18 0.96 -7.60
CA SER A 29 -19.80 1.41 -6.35
C SER A 29 -19.12 2.67 -5.81
N LEU A 30 -19.91 3.72 -5.59
CA LEU A 30 -19.51 4.92 -4.86
C LEU A 30 -20.24 4.97 -3.51
N LEU A 31 -19.49 5.00 -2.41
CA LEU A 31 -20.05 5.07 -1.05
C LEU A 31 -19.51 6.34 -0.40
N ARG A 32 -20.38 7.18 0.18
CA ARG A 32 -19.97 8.43 0.83
C ARG A 32 -20.61 8.54 2.20
N GLN A 33 -19.81 8.83 3.21
CA GLN A 33 -20.26 9.16 4.56
C GLN A 33 -19.52 10.41 5.08
N PRO A 34 -20.19 11.57 5.12
CA PRO A 34 -19.73 12.74 5.86
C PRO A 34 -20.25 12.71 7.31
N GLY A 35 -19.47 13.19 8.27
CA GLY A 35 -19.93 13.43 9.64
C GLY A 35 -18.87 13.15 10.70
N GLU A 36 -19.14 13.60 11.92
CA GLU A 36 -18.33 13.38 13.11
C GLU A 36 -18.75 12.08 13.82
N GLY A 37 -17.78 11.30 14.29
CA GLY A 37 -18.02 10.10 15.08
C GLY A 37 -17.43 8.80 14.52
N SER A 38 -18.05 7.68 14.85
CA SER A 38 -17.53 6.34 14.52
C SER A 38 -18.25 5.73 13.32
N SER A 39 -17.53 5.35 12.27
CA SER A 39 -18.13 4.77 11.06
C SER A 39 -17.59 3.39 10.74
N LEU A 40 -18.49 2.46 10.38
CA LEU A 40 -18.15 1.09 10.00
C LEU A 40 -18.77 0.73 8.65
N LEU A 41 -17.91 0.57 7.64
CA LEU A 41 -18.32 0.27 6.27
C LEU A 41 -17.77 -1.10 5.83
N ARG A 42 -18.66 -2.02 5.45
CA ARG A 42 -18.36 -3.41 5.07
C ARG A 42 -18.98 -3.76 3.71
N PRO A 43 -18.49 -3.16 2.62
CA PRO A 43 -19.00 -3.41 1.28
C PRO A 43 -18.55 -4.79 0.81
N ARG A 44 -19.44 -5.52 0.14
CA ARG A 44 -19.14 -6.82 -0.46
C ARG A 44 -19.53 -6.81 -1.93
N GLN A 45 -18.56 -7.04 -2.82
CA GLN A 45 -18.81 -7.20 -4.25
C GLN A 45 -18.33 -8.56 -4.73
N PRO A 46 -19.17 -9.61 -4.66
CA PRO A 46 -18.85 -10.91 -5.22
C PRO A 46 -19.26 -11.00 -6.70
N GLY A 47 -18.45 -11.59 -7.56
CA GLY A 47 -18.84 -11.84 -8.95
C GLY A 47 -17.64 -12.08 -9.87
N GLU A 48 -17.95 -12.44 -11.11
CA GLU A 48 -17.00 -12.49 -12.22
C GLU A 48 -16.87 -11.10 -12.87
N GLY A 49 -15.68 -10.75 -13.34
CA GLY A 49 -15.41 -9.52 -14.08
C GLY A 49 -14.90 -8.34 -13.23
N SER A 50 -14.97 -7.13 -13.80
CA SER A 50 -14.31 -5.95 -13.22
C SER A 50 -15.13 -5.28 -12.10
N SER A 51 -14.50 -5.09 -10.92
CA SER A 51 -15.12 -4.39 -9.78
C SER A 51 -14.40 -3.09 -9.40
N LEU A 52 -15.17 -2.02 -9.20
CA LEU A 52 -14.64 -0.72 -8.75
C LEU A 52 -15.36 -0.23 -7.50
N LEU A 53 -14.58 0.04 -6.44
CA LEU A 53 -15.11 0.51 -5.16
C LEU A 53 -14.41 1.78 -4.69
N ARG A 54 -15.17 2.86 -4.50
CA ARG A 54 -14.66 4.18 -4.08
C ARG A 54 -15.41 4.70 -2.83
N PRO A 55 -15.11 4.16 -1.65
CA PRO A 55 -15.66 4.68 -0.42
C PRO A 55 -14.95 5.98 -0.03
N ARG A 56 -15.73 6.98 0.38
CA ARG A 56 -15.24 8.22 0.95
C ARG A 56 -15.85 8.42 2.33
N GLN A 57 -15.00 8.59 3.34
CA GLN A 57 -15.43 8.97 4.68
C GLN A 57 -14.72 10.28 5.04
N SER A 58 -15.43 11.25 5.61
CA SER A 58 -14.85 12.55 5.93
C SER A 58 -15.45 13.12 7.20
N GLY A 59 -14.61 13.63 8.09
CA GLY A 59 -14.99 14.21 9.38
C GLY A 59 -14.00 13.81 10.47
N GLU A 60 -14.28 14.24 11.70
CA GLU A 60 -13.49 13.90 12.88
C GLU A 60 -13.95 12.56 13.48
N GLY A 61 -13.00 11.73 13.92
CA GLY A 61 -13.30 10.52 14.69
C GLY A 61 -12.65 9.24 14.17
N SER A 62 -13.37 8.12 14.29
CA SER A 62 -12.81 6.78 14.04
C SER A 62 -13.51 6.07 12.90
N SER A 63 -12.76 5.61 11.91
CA SER A 63 -13.32 4.95 10.72
C SER A 63 -12.80 3.52 10.52
N LEU A 64 -13.71 2.59 10.25
CA LEU A 64 -13.40 1.19 9.97
C LEU A 64 -13.98 0.77 8.62
N LEU A 65 -13.10 0.54 7.65
CA LEU A 65 -13.47 0.12 6.30
C LEU A 65 -12.96 -1.31 6.02
N ARG A 66 -13.89 -2.23 5.75
CA ARG A 66 -13.64 -3.67 5.52
C ARG A 66 -14.28 -4.17 4.22
N PRO A 67 -13.76 -3.75 3.06
CA PRO A 67 -14.27 -4.18 1.78
C PRO A 67 -13.85 -5.63 1.49
N ARG A 68 -14.76 -6.40 0.92
CA ARG A 68 -14.51 -7.76 0.47
C ARG A 68 -14.92 -7.90 -0.99
N GLN A 69 -13.97 -8.14 -1.87
CA GLN A 69 -14.20 -8.36 -3.30
C GLN A 69 -13.62 -9.73 -3.67
N PRO A 70 -14.38 -10.82 -3.52
CA PRO A 70 -14.01 -12.12 -4.06
C PRO A 70 -14.48 -12.23 -5.53
N GLY A 71 -13.63 -12.72 -6.42
CA GLY A 71 -13.94 -12.87 -7.83
C GLY A 71 -12.73 -13.27 -8.65
N GLU A 72 -12.95 -13.44 -9.96
CA GLU A 72 -11.91 -13.71 -10.95
C GLU A 72 -11.74 -12.48 -11.85
N GLU A 73 -10.47 -12.21 -12.20
CA GLU A 73 -9.98 -11.21 -13.17
C GLU A 73 -9.50 -9.84 -12.65
N SER A 74 -10.33 -8.91 -12.15
CA SER A 74 -9.83 -7.55 -11.80
C SER A 74 -10.62 -6.75 -10.75
N SER A 75 -9.92 -6.26 -9.73
CA SER A 75 -10.52 -5.42 -8.68
C SER A 75 -9.76 -4.11 -8.42
N LEU A 76 -10.52 -3.02 -8.30
CA LEU A 76 -9.98 -1.68 -8.04
C LEU A 76 -10.65 -1.05 -6.82
N LEU A 77 -9.85 -0.77 -5.80
CA LEU A 77 -10.30 -0.19 -4.54
C LEU A 77 -9.58 1.14 -4.26
N ARG A 78 -10.35 2.22 -4.18
CA ARG A 78 -9.88 3.61 -4.01
C ARG A 78 -10.54 4.33 -2.83
N PRO A 79 -10.24 3.92 -1.58
CA PRO A 79 -10.75 4.57 -0.39
C PRO A 79 -10.14 5.95 -0.22
N ARG A 80 -10.97 6.91 0.18
CA ARG A 80 -10.55 8.25 0.59
C ARG A 80 -11.06 8.55 1.99
N GLN A 81 -10.17 8.79 2.94
CA GLN A 81 -10.53 9.16 4.30
C GLN A 81 -9.80 10.44 4.72
N PRO A 82 -10.23 11.62 4.25
CA PRO A 82 -9.75 12.89 4.80
C PRO A 82 -10.35 13.18 6.18
N GLY A 83 -9.56 13.72 7.10
CA GLY A 83 -10.04 14.21 8.39
C GLY A 83 -9.00 14.04 9.50
N GLU A 84 -9.44 14.29 10.73
CA GLU A 84 -8.64 14.11 11.95
C GLU A 84 -9.12 12.85 12.69
N GLY A 85 -8.17 12.11 13.27
CA GLY A 85 -8.46 10.97 14.13
C GLY A 85 -7.83 9.65 13.69
N SER A 86 -8.60 8.57 13.72
CA SER A 86 -8.05 7.22 13.48
C SER A 86 -8.77 6.46 12.38
N SER A 87 -7.99 5.74 11.57
CA SER A 87 -8.51 5.00 10.43
C SER A 87 -7.99 3.57 10.37
N LEU A 88 -8.89 2.63 10.12
CA LEU A 88 -8.57 1.22 9.95
C LEU A 88 -9.15 0.69 8.63
N LEU A 89 -8.26 0.42 7.68
CA LEU A 89 -8.60 -0.13 6.38
C LEU A 89 -8.14 -1.59 6.27
N ARG A 90 -9.10 -2.51 6.10
CA ARG A 90 -8.91 -3.96 6.09
C ARG A 90 -9.55 -4.62 4.84
N PRO A 91 -9.02 -4.34 3.64
CA PRO A 91 -9.54 -4.94 2.41
C PRO A 91 -9.12 -6.40 2.31
N ARG A 92 -10.03 -7.23 1.79
CA ARG A 92 -9.78 -8.62 1.48
C ARG A 92 -10.22 -8.91 0.05
N GLN A 93 -9.26 -9.26 -0.80
CA GLN A 93 -9.50 -9.58 -2.22
C GLN A 93 -8.87 -10.96 -2.49
N PRO A 94 -9.61 -12.06 -2.26
CA PRO A 94 -9.18 -13.41 -2.59
C PRO A 94 -9.58 -13.78 -4.03
N GLY A 95 -8.70 -14.45 -4.78
CA GLY A 95 -8.97 -14.96 -6.13
C GLY A 95 -7.72 -15.02 -7.01
N GLU A 96 -7.89 -15.46 -8.26
CA GLU A 96 -6.92 -15.27 -9.33
C GLU A 96 -7.14 -13.88 -9.95
N GLU A 97 -6.32 -12.90 -9.55
CA GLU A 97 -6.69 -11.49 -9.74
C GLU A 97 -5.52 -10.58 -10.14
N SER A 98 -5.86 -9.56 -10.93
CA SER A 98 -5.14 -8.29 -10.95
C SER A 98 -5.80 -7.29 -10.01
N SER A 99 -5.11 -6.94 -8.93
CA SER A 99 -5.72 -6.31 -7.77
C SER A 99 -5.06 -4.95 -7.46
N LEU A 100 -5.79 -3.84 -7.58
CA LEU A 100 -5.27 -2.48 -7.44
C LEU A 100 -5.89 -1.72 -6.26
N LEU A 101 -5.08 -1.51 -5.22
CA LEU A 101 -5.48 -0.80 -4.00
C LEU A 101 -4.77 0.56 -3.89
N ARG A 102 -5.56 1.65 -3.88
CA ARG A 102 -5.05 3.04 -3.79
C ARG A 102 -5.74 3.86 -2.69
N PRO A 103 -5.45 3.59 -1.41
CA PRO A 103 -5.90 4.40 -0.30
C PRO A 103 -5.31 5.80 -0.35
N ARG A 104 -6.13 6.79 -0.03
CA ARG A 104 -5.68 8.14 0.31
C ARG A 104 -6.29 8.56 1.64
N GLN A 105 -5.45 8.87 2.61
CA GLN A 105 -5.90 9.30 3.93
C GLN A 105 -5.06 10.53 4.28
N PRO A 106 -5.53 11.73 3.90
CA PRO A 106 -4.87 13.00 4.23
C PRO A 106 -5.37 13.56 5.57
N GLY A 107 -4.48 14.16 6.36
CA GLY A 107 -4.84 14.85 7.62
C GLY A 107 -3.86 14.54 8.76
N GLU A 108 -4.25 14.93 9.98
CA GLU A 108 -3.60 14.54 11.22
C GLU A 108 -4.21 13.22 11.72
N GLU A 109 -3.55 12.10 11.43
CA GLU A 109 -4.17 10.81 11.68
C GLU A 109 -3.23 9.69 12.12
N SER A 110 -3.83 8.74 12.85
CA SER A 110 -3.28 7.41 13.06
C SER A 110 -3.95 6.41 12.12
N SER A 111 -3.19 5.95 11.13
CA SER A 111 -3.69 5.11 10.03
C SER A 111 -3.15 3.68 10.08
N LEU A 112 -4.07 2.71 10.04
CA LEU A 112 -3.76 1.30 10.03
C LEU A 112 -4.31 0.61 8.77
N LEU A 113 -3.41 0.21 7.88
CA LEU A 113 -3.76 -0.45 6.62
C LEU A 113 -3.30 -1.91 6.63
N ARG A 114 -4.27 -2.84 6.55
CA ARG A 114 -4.06 -4.29 6.61
C ARG A 114 -4.71 -5.03 5.43
N PRO A 115 -4.24 -4.84 4.20
CA PRO A 115 -4.75 -5.55 3.04
C PRO A 115 -4.36 -7.02 3.08
N ARG A 116 -5.28 -7.87 2.66
CA ARG A 116 -5.06 -9.31 2.47
C ARG A 116 -5.49 -9.70 1.07
N GLN A 117 -4.53 -10.14 0.26
CA GLN A 117 -4.77 -10.62 -1.09
C GLN A 117 -4.17 -12.02 -1.23
N PRO A 118 -4.90 -13.07 -0.82
CA PRO A 118 -4.50 -14.45 -1.05
C PRO A 118 -4.90 -14.91 -2.46
N GLY A 119 -4.07 -15.73 -3.09
CA GLY A 119 -4.34 -16.33 -4.40
C GLY A 119 -3.18 -16.12 -5.36
N GLU A 120 -3.43 -16.37 -6.64
CA GLU A 120 -2.46 -16.21 -7.71
C GLU A 120 -2.67 -14.87 -8.44
N GLY A 121 -1.59 -14.27 -8.93
CA GLY A 121 -1.67 -13.14 -9.85
C GLY A 121 -0.87 -11.89 -9.45
N SER A 122 -1.40 -10.72 -9.80
CA SER A 122 -0.66 -9.46 -9.70
C SER A 122 -1.33 -8.46 -8.77
N SER A 123 -0.54 -7.88 -7.88
CA SER A 123 -1.05 -6.94 -6.89
C SER A 123 -0.29 -5.63 -6.86
N LEU A 124 -1.03 -4.53 -6.79
CA LEU A 124 -0.46 -3.20 -6.73
C LEU A 124 -1.09 -2.38 -5.60
N LEU A 125 -0.26 -2.05 -4.63
CA LEU A 125 -0.64 -1.30 -3.44
C LEU A 125 0.06 0.06 -3.41
N ARG A 126 -0.72 1.14 -3.53
CA ARG A 126 -0.24 2.54 -3.55
C ARG A 126 -0.94 3.42 -2.50
N PRO A 127 -0.70 3.20 -1.20
CA PRO A 127 -1.19 4.08 -0.17
C PRO A 127 -0.50 5.45 -0.24
N ARG A 128 -1.29 6.50 -0.06
CA ARG A 128 -0.80 7.87 0.12
C ARG A 128 -1.36 8.42 1.41
N GLN A 129 -0.48 8.87 2.31
CA GLN A 129 -0.86 9.48 3.58
C GLN A 129 -0.08 10.78 3.71
N PRO A 130 -0.57 11.89 3.13
CA PRO A 130 0.01 13.19 3.35
C PRO A 130 -0.48 13.79 4.68
N GLY A 131 0.41 14.47 5.40
CA GLY A 131 0.08 15.14 6.66
C GLY A 131 0.98 14.68 7.80
N GLU A 132 0.52 14.94 9.02
CA GLU A 132 1.23 14.58 10.25
C GLU A 132 0.63 13.32 10.86
N GLY A 133 1.47 12.49 11.49
CA GLY A 133 1.00 11.41 12.36
C GLY A 133 1.69 10.07 12.16
N SER A 134 0.93 8.99 12.40
CA SER A 134 1.50 7.63 12.45
C SER A 134 0.80 6.68 11.49
N SER A 135 1.59 5.92 10.75
CA SER A 135 1.09 4.97 9.75
C SER A 135 1.66 3.59 9.95
N LEU A 136 0.78 2.59 10.01
CA LEU A 136 1.16 1.18 10.08
C LEU A 136 0.55 0.42 8.89
N LEU A 137 1.44 -0.02 7.99
CA LEU A 137 1.11 -0.76 6.79
C LEU A 137 1.54 -2.24 6.93
N ARG A 138 0.57 -3.15 6.97
CA ARG A 138 0.79 -4.61 7.13
C ARG A 138 0.11 -5.41 6.01
N PRO A 139 0.57 -5.29 4.75
CA PRO A 139 0.04 -6.09 3.66
C PRO A 139 0.43 -7.56 3.85
N ARG A 140 -0.50 -8.45 3.54
CA ARG A 140 -0.27 -9.89 3.51
C ARG A 140 -0.73 -10.45 2.17
N GLN A 141 0.20 -11.04 1.43
CA GLN A 141 -0.05 -11.60 0.12
C GLN A 141 0.54 -13.01 0.08
N PRO A 142 -0.23 -14.02 0.50
CA PRO A 142 0.15 -15.42 0.36
C PRO A 142 -0.26 -15.96 -1.02
N GLY A 143 0.58 -16.78 -1.63
CA GLY A 143 0.30 -17.41 -2.92
C GLY A 143 1.43 -17.17 -3.91
N GLU A 144 1.12 -17.31 -5.20
CA GLU A 144 2.09 -17.18 -6.29
C GLU A 144 1.87 -15.89 -7.07
N GLY A 145 2.96 -15.26 -7.52
CA GLY A 145 2.87 -14.17 -8.49
C GLY A 145 3.72 -12.96 -8.19
N ARG A 146 3.17 -11.76 -8.40
CA ARG A 146 3.92 -10.50 -8.37
C ARG A 146 3.24 -9.45 -7.48
N SER A 147 4.03 -8.81 -6.62
CA SER A 147 3.57 -7.64 -5.90
C SER A 147 4.38 -6.38 -6.15
N LEU A 148 3.67 -5.26 -6.09
CA LEU A 148 4.26 -3.94 -6.15
C LEU A 148 3.69 -3.05 -5.05
N LEU A 149 4.55 -2.75 -4.06
CA LEU A 149 4.23 -1.93 -2.90
C LEU A 149 4.90 -0.56 -2.99
N ARG A 150 4.08 0.48 -3.12
CA ARG A 150 4.50 1.88 -3.32
C ARG A 150 3.85 2.84 -2.31
N PRO A 151 4.14 2.72 -1.01
CA PRO A 151 3.68 3.69 -0.02
C PRO A 151 4.38 5.02 -0.23
N ARG A 152 3.62 6.11 -0.11
CA ARG A 152 4.13 7.49 -0.11
C ARG A 152 3.55 8.24 1.07
N GLN A 153 4.37 8.68 2.02
CA GLN A 153 3.93 9.55 3.12
C GLN A 153 4.76 10.84 3.06
N PRO A 154 4.26 11.88 2.38
CA PRO A 154 4.84 13.20 2.51
C PRO A 154 4.38 13.84 3.84
N GLY A 155 5.27 14.57 4.51
CA GLY A 155 4.96 15.24 5.80
C GLY A 155 5.77 14.67 6.96
N GLU A 156 5.35 14.99 8.17
CA GLU A 156 6.05 14.63 9.40
C GLU A 156 5.48 13.37 10.05
N GLY A 157 6.34 12.49 10.57
CA GLY A 157 5.91 11.45 11.51
C GLY A 157 6.54 10.08 11.37
N ILE A 158 5.81 9.05 11.81
CA ILE A 158 6.33 7.69 11.99
C ILE A 158 5.65 6.71 11.06
N SER A 159 6.46 6.00 10.27
CA SER A 159 5.97 4.99 9.32
C SER A 159 6.50 3.59 9.62
N LEU A 160 5.59 2.66 9.89
CA LEU A 160 5.89 1.25 10.09
C LEU A 160 5.39 0.40 8.90
N LEU A 161 6.32 -0.18 8.14
CA LEU A 161 6.02 -1.02 6.98
C LEU A 161 6.39 -2.49 7.27
N ARG A 162 5.38 -3.37 7.37
CA ARG A 162 5.58 -4.81 7.68
C ARG A 162 4.89 -5.72 6.66
N PRO A 163 5.35 -5.76 5.39
CA PRO A 163 4.84 -6.66 4.38
C PRO A 163 5.21 -8.11 4.72
N ARG A 164 4.25 -9.01 4.53
CA ARG A 164 4.45 -10.45 4.68
C ARG A 164 3.94 -11.18 3.45
N GLN A 165 4.84 -11.89 2.80
CA GLN A 165 4.60 -12.47 1.49
C GLN A 165 5.16 -13.88 1.49
N PRO A 166 4.36 -14.87 1.90
CA PRO A 166 4.75 -16.28 1.83
C PRO A 166 4.33 -16.92 0.50
N GLY A 167 5.12 -17.85 -0.01
CA GLY A 167 4.88 -18.54 -1.29
C GLY A 167 5.98 -18.22 -2.31
N GLU A 168 5.71 -18.50 -3.59
CA GLU A 168 6.59 -18.23 -4.72
C GLU A 168 6.30 -16.83 -5.30
N GLU A 169 7.03 -15.81 -4.84
CA GLU A 169 6.68 -14.43 -5.18
C GLU A 169 7.87 -13.59 -5.64
N SER A 170 7.61 -12.73 -6.64
CA SER A 170 8.47 -11.59 -6.96
C SER A 170 7.89 -10.29 -6.42
N SER A 171 8.56 -9.69 -5.43
CA SER A 171 8.07 -8.49 -4.74
C SER A 171 8.93 -7.26 -4.97
N LEU A 172 8.28 -6.14 -5.33
CA LEU A 172 8.93 -4.84 -5.48
C LEU A 172 8.42 -3.84 -4.45
N LEU A 173 9.27 -3.47 -3.50
CA LEU A 173 8.97 -2.47 -2.46
C LEU A 173 9.67 -1.15 -2.77
N ARG A 174 8.90 -0.08 -2.96
CA ARG A 174 9.38 1.28 -3.23
C ARG A 174 8.76 2.32 -2.29
N PRO A 175 9.08 2.28 -0.98
CA PRO A 175 8.63 3.30 -0.05
C PRO A 175 9.27 4.65 -0.34
N ARG A 176 8.47 5.72 -0.26
CA ARG A 176 8.91 7.10 -0.40
C ARG A 176 8.40 7.94 0.76
N GLN A 177 9.31 8.50 1.56
CA GLN A 177 8.97 9.47 2.60
C GLN A 177 9.76 10.75 2.32
N PRO A 178 9.18 11.72 1.59
CA PRO A 178 9.71 13.08 1.53
C PRO A 178 9.17 13.89 2.71
N GLY A 179 10.04 14.44 3.55
CA GLY A 179 9.66 15.16 4.78
C GLY A 179 10.48 14.70 5.97
N GLU A 180 10.09 15.14 7.17
CA GLU A 180 10.78 14.81 8.40
C GLU A 180 10.22 13.55 9.07
N GLY A 181 11.08 12.76 9.71
CA GLY A 181 10.61 11.68 10.59
C GLY A 181 11.32 10.34 10.45
N SER A 182 10.65 9.27 10.88
CA SER A 182 11.26 7.96 11.01
C SER A 182 10.50 6.87 10.27
N SER A 183 11.24 5.95 9.65
CA SER A 183 10.64 4.78 8.98
C SER A 183 11.27 3.48 9.44
N LEU A 184 10.42 2.50 9.78
CA LEU A 184 10.84 1.13 10.10
C LEU A 184 10.24 0.17 9.08
N LEU A 185 11.10 -0.45 8.30
CA LEU A 185 10.75 -1.43 7.28
C LEU A 185 11.13 -2.83 7.77
N ARG A 186 10.15 -3.73 7.89
CA ARG A 186 10.34 -5.13 8.31
C ARG A 186 9.68 -6.08 7.31
N PRO A 187 10.18 -6.17 6.06
CA PRO A 187 9.66 -7.15 5.10
C PRO A 187 9.97 -8.57 5.56
N ARG A 188 9.00 -9.47 5.44
CA ARG A 188 9.16 -10.90 5.72
C ARG A 188 8.70 -11.73 4.53
N GLN A 189 9.61 -12.50 3.96
CA GLN A 189 9.42 -13.33 2.77
C GLN A 189 9.82 -14.77 3.10
N PRO A 190 8.94 -15.59 3.70
CA PRO A 190 9.22 -17.00 3.89
C PRO A 190 8.68 -17.79 2.68
N GLY A 191 9.55 -18.45 1.92
CA GLY A 191 9.21 -19.14 0.67
C GLY A 191 10.26 -18.88 -0.39
N GLU A 192 9.97 -19.26 -1.64
CA GLU A 192 10.85 -19.06 -2.77
C GLU A 192 10.61 -17.72 -3.47
N GLY A 193 11.65 -17.13 -4.06
CA GLY A 193 11.49 -15.98 -4.96
C GLY A 193 12.43 -14.82 -4.73
N SER A 194 12.07 -13.67 -5.28
CA SER A 194 12.95 -12.50 -5.35
C SER A 194 12.31 -11.25 -4.77
N SER A 195 13.11 -10.47 -4.04
CA SER A 195 12.64 -9.18 -3.51
C SER A 195 13.58 -8.03 -3.88
N LEU A 196 13.00 -6.96 -4.42
CA LEU A 196 13.70 -5.72 -4.70
C LEU A 196 13.18 -4.64 -3.77
N LEU A 197 14.06 -4.09 -2.93
CA LEU A 197 13.74 -3.00 -2.02
C LEU A 197 14.48 -1.72 -2.43
N ARG A 198 13.71 -0.67 -2.73
CA ARG A 198 14.22 0.66 -3.13
C ARG A 198 13.56 1.79 -2.33
N PRO A 199 13.88 1.95 -1.04
CA PRO A 199 13.48 3.12 -0.26
C PRO A 199 14.04 4.41 -0.86
N ARG A 200 13.30 5.51 -0.74
CA ARG A 200 13.80 6.87 -1.01
C ARG A 200 13.36 7.82 0.10
N GLN A 201 14.31 8.50 0.73
CA GLN A 201 14.09 9.44 1.85
C GLN A 201 14.85 10.75 1.56
N PRO A 202 14.32 11.65 0.71
CA PRO A 202 15.02 12.89 0.36
C PRO A 202 14.84 14.03 1.40
N GLY A 203 14.44 13.73 2.64
CA GLY A 203 14.22 14.73 3.71
C GLY A 203 14.96 14.32 5.00
N GLU A 204 14.87 15.15 6.04
CA GLU A 204 15.56 14.92 7.31
C GLU A 204 14.92 13.78 8.10
N GLY A 205 15.55 12.60 8.10
CA GLY A 205 14.93 11.46 8.75
C GLY A 205 15.83 10.24 8.84
N SER A 206 15.42 9.31 9.71
CA SER A 206 16.09 8.03 9.90
C SER A 206 15.28 6.89 9.32
N SER A 207 15.98 5.93 8.71
CA SER A 207 15.35 4.69 8.26
C SER A 207 16.02 3.47 8.88
N LEU A 208 15.20 2.56 9.41
CA LEU A 208 15.65 1.29 9.92
C LEU A 208 15.04 0.17 9.09
N LEU A 209 15.90 -0.70 8.58
CA LEU A 209 15.53 -1.79 7.70
C LEU A 209 15.91 -3.14 8.32
N ARG A 210 14.91 -3.98 8.57
CA ARG A 210 15.02 -5.34 9.13
C ARG A 210 14.33 -6.38 8.24
N PRO A 211 14.90 -6.73 7.08
CA PRO A 211 14.36 -7.76 6.22
C PRO A 211 14.56 -9.14 6.86
N ARG A 212 13.64 -10.07 6.64
CA ARG A 212 13.78 -11.48 7.03
C ARG A 212 13.38 -12.37 5.87
N GLN A 213 14.32 -13.19 5.39
CA GLN A 213 14.12 -14.20 4.36
C GLN A 213 14.68 -15.54 4.84
N PRO A 214 13.84 -16.40 5.46
CA PRO A 214 14.24 -17.73 5.90
C PRO A 214 14.00 -18.84 4.85
N GLY A 215 13.78 -18.51 3.57
CA GLY A 215 13.57 -19.47 2.48
C GLY A 215 14.56 -19.24 1.32
N GLU A 216 14.50 -20.08 0.28
CA GLU A 216 15.40 -20.03 -0.88
C GLU A 216 15.06 -18.82 -1.78
N GLY A 217 15.84 -17.76 -1.70
CA GLY A 217 15.53 -16.55 -2.45
C GLY A 217 16.62 -15.50 -2.41
N SER A 218 16.50 -14.53 -3.31
CA SER A 218 17.45 -13.42 -3.42
C SER A 218 16.80 -12.09 -3.02
N SER A 219 17.54 -11.27 -2.28
CA SER A 219 17.15 -9.89 -2.02
C SER A 219 18.16 -8.90 -2.57
N LEU A 220 17.66 -7.87 -3.25
CA LEU A 220 18.46 -6.73 -3.67
C LEU A 220 17.94 -5.47 -2.99
N LEU A 221 18.81 -4.87 -2.19
CA LEU A 221 18.57 -3.60 -1.52
C LEU A 221 19.31 -2.49 -2.24
N ARG A 222 18.56 -1.48 -2.72
CA ARG A 222 19.13 -0.20 -3.12
C ARG A 222 18.98 0.78 -1.98
N GLN A 223 20.09 1.27 -1.44
CA GLN A 223 20.04 2.20 -0.32
C GLN A 223 19.32 3.51 -0.69
N PRO A 224 18.59 4.13 0.26
CA PRO A 224 18.06 5.47 0.07
C PRO A 224 19.22 6.47 -0.03
N GLY A 225 19.03 7.55 -0.79
CA GLY A 225 19.98 8.68 -0.75
C GLY A 225 19.69 9.58 0.45
N GLU A 226 20.71 10.32 0.89
CA GLU A 226 20.72 11.47 1.82
C GLU A 226 20.23 11.27 3.29
N GLY A 227 19.69 10.12 3.68
CA GLY A 227 19.30 9.84 5.09
C GLY A 227 20.13 8.76 5.80
N SER A 228 20.29 8.88 7.12
CA SER A 228 20.93 7.84 7.96
C SER A 228 20.10 6.55 7.93
N SER A 229 20.70 5.47 7.42
CA SER A 229 20.01 4.20 7.20
C SER A 229 20.71 3.05 7.91
N LEU A 230 20.01 2.38 8.83
CA LEU A 230 20.52 1.20 9.53
C LEU A 230 19.90 -0.07 8.95
N LEU A 231 20.75 -0.98 8.47
CA LEU A 231 20.35 -2.29 7.98
C LEU A 231 20.68 -3.38 9.01
N ARG A 232 19.71 -4.21 9.36
CA ARG A 232 19.92 -5.42 10.18
C ARG A 232 19.26 -6.63 9.52
N GLN A 233 20.06 -7.48 8.90
CA GLN A 233 19.61 -8.72 8.24
C GLN A 233 19.79 -9.92 9.18
N PRO A 234 18.73 -10.70 9.50
CA PRO A 234 18.85 -11.93 10.27
C PRO A 234 18.32 -13.15 9.48
N GLY A 235 18.91 -13.49 8.32
CA GLY A 235 18.47 -14.63 7.49
C GLY A 235 19.59 -15.21 6.61
N GLU A 236 19.38 -16.43 6.09
CA GLU A 236 20.36 -17.25 5.37
C GLU A 236 20.38 -17.02 3.84
N GLY A 237 19.50 -16.17 3.30
CA GLY A 237 19.41 -15.90 1.86
C GLY A 237 20.45 -14.90 1.31
N SER A 238 20.82 -15.08 0.04
CA SER A 238 21.75 -14.22 -0.70
C SER A 238 21.22 -12.77 -0.79
N SER A 239 21.99 -11.82 -0.27
CA SER A 239 21.64 -10.40 -0.23
C SER A 239 22.68 -9.55 -0.98
N LEU A 240 22.24 -8.79 -1.99
CA LEU A 240 23.09 -7.82 -2.69
C LEU A 240 22.70 -6.39 -2.31
N LEU A 241 23.70 -5.64 -1.81
CA LEU A 241 23.56 -4.23 -1.49
C LEU A 241 24.13 -3.38 -2.63
N ARG A 242 23.31 -2.52 -3.24
CA ARG A 242 23.78 -1.54 -4.24
C ARG A 242 23.62 -0.11 -3.73
N PRO A 243 24.72 0.63 -3.45
CA PRO A 243 24.63 2.05 -3.13
C PRO A 243 24.11 2.86 -4.34
N ARG A 244 23.48 4.00 -4.08
CA ARG A 244 23.06 4.94 -5.13
C ARG A 244 24.29 5.73 -5.58
N GLN A 245 24.70 5.59 -6.84
CA GLN A 245 25.73 6.47 -7.41
C GLN A 245 25.13 7.87 -7.67
N PRO A 246 25.81 8.95 -7.28
CA PRO A 246 25.44 10.31 -7.69
C PRO A 246 25.77 10.46 -9.18
N GLY A 247 24.77 10.70 -10.04
CA GLY A 247 24.99 10.93 -11.48
C GLY A 247 23.92 10.42 -12.44
N GLU A 248 23.06 9.48 -12.05
CA GLU A 248 21.93 9.05 -12.91
C GLU A 248 20.76 10.06 -12.80
N GLY A 249 21.00 11.28 -13.30
CA GLY A 249 19.98 12.15 -13.83
C GLY A 249 19.45 11.55 -15.14
N GLU A 250 18.20 11.85 -15.47
CA GLU A 250 17.63 11.56 -16.78
C GLU A 250 18.55 12.14 -17.86
N VAL A 251 19.15 11.28 -18.69
CA VAL A 251 19.88 11.74 -19.87
C VAL A 251 18.82 12.16 -20.89
N LEU A 252 18.51 13.45 -20.91
CA LEU A 252 18.06 14.13 -22.12
C LEU A 252 19.30 14.36 -23.00
N ASP A 253 19.12 14.12 -24.29
CA ASP A 253 20.08 14.21 -25.38
C ASP A 253 21.18 15.28 -25.21
N ASN A 254 22.43 14.89 -25.46
CA ASN A 254 23.15 15.45 -26.61
C ASN A 254 24.44 14.69 -26.91
N GLN A 255 24.61 14.44 -28.20
CA GLN A 255 25.77 13.83 -28.84
C GLN A 255 27.05 14.65 -28.61
N VAL A 256 28.21 13.99 -28.59
CA VAL A 256 29.15 13.90 -29.74
C VAL A 256 30.51 13.45 -29.20
N ARG A 257 31.03 12.37 -29.83
CA ARG A 257 32.43 11.97 -30.13
C ARG A 257 33.57 12.54 -29.26
N GLY A 258 34.58 11.79 -28.87
CA GLY A 258 35.14 10.57 -29.44
C GLY A 258 36.34 10.08 -28.61
N VAL A 259 36.82 8.90 -29.00
CA VAL A 259 37.82 8.04 -28.33
C VAL A 259 39.27 8.47 -28.71
N PRO A 260 40.35 7.87 -28.16
CA PRO A 260 41.39 8.56 -27.40
C PRO A 260 42.77 8.62 -28.12
N TYR A 261 43.76 9.19 -27.39
CA TYR A 261 45.13 9.61 -27.76
C TYR A 261 45.25 11.07 -28.21
#